data_AF-A0A7V4BLZ9-F1
#
_entry.id   AF-A0A7V4BLZ9-F1
#
_cell.length_a   1.000
_cell.length_b   1.000
_cell.length_c   1.000
_cell.angle_alpha   90.00
_cell.angle_beta   90.00
_cell.angle_gamma   90.00
#
_symmetry.space_group_name_H-M   'P 1'
#
loop_
_entity.id
_entity.type
_entity.pdbx_description
1 polymer ?
#
loop_
_entity_poly.entity_id
_entity_poly.type
_entity_poly.pdbx_seq_one_letter_code
_entity_poly.pdbx_strand_id
1 'polypeptide(L)'
;MKNSKAYSLLINSFILLITFISLIQIAEASNIVNFKTSVSKNQLKENEVFTVKIDVSIDKRYYTYSFTEQVGPDGIGPTTSELVNKSKDLAEIKGKVQFPKPKNKFDDGFQMPVNYYKGNFSIEIPLIAKKDLDFTKDKLNFEFVFQFCDSVSCLPPDIYKVNWKTNIYESDFSK
;
A
#
# COMPACT_ATOMS: atom_id res chain seq x y z
N MET A 1 21.82 58.73 17.01
CA MET A 1 20.48 58.10 17.10
C MET A 1 19.95 57.48 15.80
N LYS A 2 20.42 57.85 14.59
CA LYS A 2 19.87 57.32 13.31
C LYS A 2 20.27 55.86 13.02
N ASN A 3 21.48 55.45 13.41
CA ASN A 3 22.02 54.12 13.08
C ASN A 3 21.36 52.97 13.88
N SER A 4 20.96 53.21 15.13
CA SER A 4 20.33 52.18 15.98
C SER A 4 18.98 51.67 15.42
N LYS A 5 18.19 52.55 14.80
CA LYS A 5 16.93 52.15 14.15
C LYS A 5 17.17 51.29 12.90
N ALA A 6 18.23 51.58 12.14
CA ALA A 6 18.60 50.80 10.96
C ALA A 6 19.09 49.39 11.34
N TYR A 7 19.91 49.26 12.39
CA TYR A 7 20.33 47.95 12.90
C TYR A 7 19.15 47.15 13.46
N SER A 8 18.21 47.79 14.16
CA SER A 8 16.98 47.12 14.64
C SER A 8 16.10 46.63 13.48
N LEU A 9 15.97 47.40 12.40
CA LEU A 9 15.21 46.98 11.21
C LEU A 9 15.89 45.82 10.46
N LEU A 10 17.22 45.83 10.37
CA LEU A 10 18.00 44.76 9.74
C LEU A 10 17.96 43.46 10.57
N ILE A 11 18.05 43.56 11.90
CA ILE A 11 17.95 42.40 12.81
C ILE A 11 16.53 41.81 12.77
N ASN A 12 15.49 42.64 12.78
CA ASN A 12 14.11 42.16 12.68
C ASN A 12 13.83 41.50 11.33
N SER A 13 14.40 42.01 10.23
CA SER A 13 14.30 41.40 8.89
C SER A 13 15.03 40.04 8.83
N PHE A 14 16.18 39.92 9.49
CA PHE A 14 16.94 38.66 9.56
C PHE A 14 16.25 37.62 10.44
N ILE A 15 15.65 38.03 11.56
CA ILE A 15 14.84 37.16 12.44
C ILE A 15 13.57 36.70 11.71
N LEU A 16 12.91 37.57 10.94
CA LEU A 16 11.76 37.19 10.10
C LEU A 16 12.13 36.21 8.98
N LEU A 17 13.33 36.29 8.43
CA LEU A 17 13.80 35.37 7.40
C LEU A 17 14.12 33.98 7.97
N ILE A 18 14.68 33.91 9.19
CA ILE A 18 14.98 32.64 9.88
C ILE A 18 13.70 31.93 10.34
N THR A 19 12.67 32.67 10.78
CA THR A 19 11.38 32.07 11.14
C THR A 19 10.57 31.58 9.93
N PHE A 20 10.83 32.11 8.73
CA PHE A 20 10.16 31.65 7.50
C PHE A 20 10.76 30.34 6.97
N ILE A 21 12.05 30.07 7.21
CA ILE A 21 12.75 28.86 6.74
C ILE A 21 12.38 27.62 7.59
N SER A 22 12.03 27.79 8.87
CA SER A 22 11.68 26.67 9.76
C SER A 22 10.29 26.06 9.52
N LEU A 23 9.47 26.64 8.65
CA LEU A 23 8.11 26.16 8.34
C LEU A 23 8.04 25.17 7.17
N ILE A 24 9.17 24.86 6.51
CA ILE A 24 9.19 23.84 5.46
C ILE A 24 9.41 22.47 6.12
N GLN A 25 8.44 22.01 6.92
CA GLN A 25 8.30 20.58 7.17
C GLN A 25 7.66 19.98 5.91
N ILE A 26 8.51 19.51 4.99
CA ILE A 26 8.03 18.62 3.94
C ILE A 26 7.66 17.32 4.67
N ALA A 27 6.37 17.14 4.92
CA ALA A 27 5.83 15.83 5.24
C ALA A 27 6.00 14.96 3.99
N GLU A 28 7.18 14.37 3.83
CA GLU A 28 7.33 13.23 2.94
C GLU A 28 6.44 12.14 3.53
N ALA A 29 5.25 11.97 2.98
CA ALA A 29 4.50 10.74 3.16
C ALA A 29 5.47 9.63 2.75
N SER A 30 5.95 8.87 3.74
CA SER A 30 6.89 7.79 3.49
C SER A 30 6.20 6.83 2.53
N ASN A 31 6.63 6.83 1.26
CA ASN A 31 6.09 5.93 0.23
C ASN A 31 6.65 4.52 0.46
N ILE A 32 6.38 3.94 1.62
CA ILE A 32 6.84 2.61 2.05
C ILE A 32 6.32 1.54 1.09
N VAL A 33 5.15 1.76 0.50
CA VAL A 33 4.54 0.88 -0.49
C VAL A 33 3.92 1.66 -1.64
N ASN A 34 4.08 1.14 -2.85
CA ASN A 34 3.44 1.64 -4.06
C ASN A 34 2.61 0.53 -4.70
N PHE A 35 1.54 0.93 -5.38
CA PHE A 35 0.64 0.01 -6.06
C PHE A 35 0.50 0.36 -7.53
N LYS A 36 0.44 -0.66 -8.39
CA LYS A 36 -0.05 -0.55 -9.77
C LYS A 36 -1.18 -1.55 -9.98
N THR A 37 -2.21 -1.12 -10.70
CA THR A 37 -3.39 -1.93 -10.96
C THR A 37 -3.52 -2.25 -12.44
N SER A 38 -3.90 -3.49 -12.73
CA SER A 38 -4.27 -3.94 -14.07
C SER A 38 -5.53 -4.77 -14.03
N VAL A 39 -6.31 -4.73 -15.10
CA VAL A 39 -7.55 -5.48 -15.25
C VAL A 39 -7.46 -6.39 -16.47
N SER A 40 -8.03 -7.58 -16.37
CA SER A 40 -8.05 -8.53 -17.50
C SER A 40 -9.02 -8.11 -18.61
N LYS A 41 -9.97 -7.21 -18.32
CA LYS A 41 -10.96 -6.68 -19.28
C LYS A 41 -11.36 -5.26 -18.87
N ASN A 42 -11.42 -4.34 -19.83
CA ASN A 42 -11.77 -2.93 -19.55
C ASN A 42 -13.27 -2.67 -19.50
N GLN A 43 -14.06 -3.41 -20.27
CA GLN A 43 -15.51 -3.27 -20.33
C GLN A 43 -16.15 -4.58 -19.93
N LEU A 44 -17.03 -4.53 -18.95
CA LEU A 44 -17.70 -5.69 -18.38
C LEU A 44 -19.20 -5.52 -18.47
N LYS A 45 -19.89 -6.62 -18.74
CA LYS A 45 -21.33 -6.75 -18.48
C LYS A 45 -21.58 -7.22 -17.07
N GLU A 46 -22.75 -6.92 -16.55
CA GLU A 46 -23.22 -7.49 -15.28
C GLU A 46 -23.02 -9.01 -15.25
N ASN A 47 -22.58 -9.53 -14.10
CA ASN A 47 -22.26 -10.94 -13.85
C ASN A 47 -21.04 -11.51 -14.61
N GLU A 48 -20.36 -10.73 -15.45
CA GLU A 48 -19.09 -11.17 -16.02
C GLU A 48 -18.00 -11.28 -14.95
N VAL A 49 -17.17 -12.31 -15.09
CA VAL A 49 -16.01 -12.57 -14.22
C VAL A 49 -14.77 -11.96 -14.86
N PHE A 50 -13.93 -11.33 -14.03
CA PHE A 50 -12.67 -10.74 -14.45
C PHE A 50 -11.65 -10.80 -13.32
N THR A 51 -10.40 -10.51 -13.64
CA THR A 51 -9.30 -10.49 -12.68
C THR A 51 -8.74 -9.08 -12.57
N VAL A 52 -8.54 -8.64 -11.34
CA VAL A 52 -7.69 -7.48 -11.02
C VAL A 52 -6.35 -8.00 -10.55
N LYS A 53 -5.27 -7.51 -11.18
CA LYS A 53 -3.90 -7.69 -10.71
C LYS A 53 -3.45 -6.42 -9.98
N ILE A 54 -2.93 -6.58 -8.78
CA ILE A 54 -2.30 -5.49 -8.03
C ILE A 54 -0.81 -5.83 -7.84
N ASP A 55 0.05 -5.05 -8.48
CA ASP A 55 1.49 -5.09 -8.22
C ASP A 55 1.81 -4.21 -7.02
N VAL A 56 2.39 -4.83 -6.00
CA VAL A 56 2.81 -4.20 -4.74
C VAL A 56 4.33 -4.04 -4.76
N SER A 57 4.81 -2.82 -4.59
CA SER A 57 6.24 -2.50 -4.47
C SER A 57 6.55 -1.93 -3.09
N ILE A 58 7.18 -2.75 -2.24
CA ILE A 58 7.63 -2.32 -0.91
C ILE A 58 9.04 -1.74 -1.00
N ASP A 59 9.29 -0.60 -0.35
CA ASP A 59 10.63 -0.04 -0.18
C ASP A 59 11.59 -1.09 0.39
N LYS A 60 12.80 -1.19 -0.17
CA LYS A 60 13.79 -2.24 0.13
C LYS A 60 14.17 -2.35 1.61
N ARG A 61 13.98 -1.30 2.41
CA ARG A 61 14.25 -1.29 3.85
C ARG A 61 13.22 -2.12 4.62
N TYR A 62 11.99 -2.17 4.12
CA TYR A 62 10.85 -2.73 4.84
C TYR A 62 10.41 -4.10 4.33
N TYR A 63 9.58 -4.77 5.13
CA TYR A 63 8.79 -5.94 4.79
C TYR A 63 7.46 -5.91 5.52
N THR A 64 6.49 -6.71 5.07
CA THR A 64 5.21 -6.91 5.77
C THR A 64 4.92 -8.40 5.96
N TYR A 65 4.07 -8.73 6.93
CA TYR A 65 3.76 -10.11 7.28
C TYR A 65 2.76 -10.76 6.30
N SER A 66 2.60 -12.07 6.42
CA SER A 66 1.78 -12.87 5.50
C SER A 66 0.29 -12.50 5.51
N PHE A 67 -0.43 -12.86 4.43
CA PHE A 67 -1.90 -12.76 4.31
C PHE A 67 -2.62 -13.99 4.90
N THR A 68 -1.94 -14.79 5.71
CA THR A 68 -2.49 -15.98 6.35
C THR A 68 -2.05 -15.97 7.80
N GLU A 69 -2.98 -16.33 8.69
CA GLU A 69 -2.68 -16.48 10.12
C GLU A 69 -1.54 -17.47 10.33
N GLN A 70 -0.65 -17.12 11.25
CA GLN A 70 0.56 -17.88 11.53
C GLN A 70 0.52 -18.26 13.01
N VAL A 71 0.50 -19.56 13.29
CA VAL A 71 0.44 -20.09 14.65
C VAL A 71 1.68 -20.94 14.87
N GLY A 72 2.45 -20.58 15.88
CA GLY A 72 3.63 -21.30 16.34
C GLY A 72 3.32 -22.15 17.57
N PRO A 73 4.32 -22.88 18.10
CA PRO A 73 4.17 -23.67 19.33
C PRO A 73 3.71 -22.84 20.53
N ASP A 74 4.16 -21.59 20.59
CA ASP A 74 3.94 -20.69 21.73
C ASP A 74 2.77 -19.70 21.53
N GLY A 75 2.04 -19.79 20.41
CA GLY A 75 0.82 -19.02 20.17
C GLY A 75 0.73 -18.38 18.79
N ILE A 76 -0.03 -17.27 18.73
CA ILE A 76 -0.29 -16.52 17.50
C ILE A 76 0.95 -15.67 17.16
N GLY A 77 1.36 -15.72 15.91
CA GLY A 77 2.45 -14.93 15.36
C GLY A 77 2.03 -13.47 15.06
N PRO A 78 2.68 -12.81 14.09
CA PRO A 78 2.42 -11.41 13.78
C PRO A 78 1.02 -11.17 13.23
N THR A 79 0.59 -9.90 13.33
CA THR A 79 -0.64 -9.41 12.69
C THR A 79 -0.65 -9.78 11.22
N THR A 80 -1.76 -10.40 10.79
CA THR A 80 -1.94 -10.86 9.41
C THR A 80 -2.23 -9.66 8.50
N SER A 81 -1.59 -9.62 7.33
CA SER A 81 -1.89 -8.62 6.31
C SER A 81 -3.27 -8.88 5.69
N GLU A 82 -3.98 -7.83 5.34
CA GLU A 82 -5.34 -7.94 4.81
C GLU A 82 -5.50 -7.19 3.49
N LEU A 83 -6.36 -7.74 2.62
CA LEU A 83 -6.86 -7.07 1.42
C LEU A 83 -8.35 -6.80 1.61
N VAL A 84 -8.75 -5.55 1.47
CA VAL A 84 -10.14 -5.10 1.63
C VAL A 84 -10.64 -4.51 0.31
N ASN A 85 -11.72 -5.08 -0.22
CA ASN A 85 -12.48 -4.49 -1.33
C ASN A 85 -13.53 -3.50 -0.78
N LYS A 86 -13.36 -2.21 -1.08
CA LYS A 86 -14.28 -1.12 -0.69
C LYS A 86 -15.34 -0.80 -1.74
N SER A 87 -15.30 -1.45 -2.90
CA SER A 87 -16.23 -1.27 -4.03
C SER A 87 -17.12 -2.50 -4.25
N LYS A 88 -17.66 -3.07 -3.17
CA LYS A 88 -18.51 -4.28 -3.21
C LYS A 88 -19.80 -4.10 -4.00
N ASP A 89 -20.26 -2.86 -4.16
CA ASP A 89 -21.40 -2.46 -4.98
C ASP A 89 -21.10 -2.48 -6.49
N LEU A 90 -19.82 -2.36 -6.88
CA LEU A 90 -19.37 -2.43 -8.27
C LEU A 90 -18.94 -3.84 -8.65
N ALA A 91 -18.16 -4.48 -7.80
CA ALA A 91 -17.61 -5.81 -8.03
C ALA A 91 -17.37 -6.55 -6.70
N GLU A 92 -17.63 -7.85 -6.68
CA GLU A 92 -17.44 -8.71 -5.52
C GLU A 92 -16.36 -9.76 -5.79
N ILE A 93 -15.61 -10.16 -4.75
CA ILE A 93 -14.61 -11.24 -4.86
C ILE A 93 -15.33 -12.56 -5.09
N LYS A 94 -14.98 -13.23 -6.20
CA LYS A 94 -15.53 -14.53 -6.59
C LYS A 94 -14.42 -15.56 -6.67
N GLY A 95 -14.17 -16.23 -5.55
CA GLY A 95 -13.14 -17.28 -5.44
C GLY A 95 -11.98 -16.88 -4.55
N LYS A 96 -10.88 -17.62 -4.66
CA LYS A 96 -9.69 -17.42 -3.82
C LYS A 96 -8.77 -16.37 -4.44
N VAL A 97 -8.42 -15.36 -3.64
CA VAL A 97 -7.36 -14.40 -3.98
C VAL A 97 -6.02 -15.12 -4.02
N GLN A 98 -5.26 -14.91 -5.09
CA GLN A 98 -3.95 -15.53 -5.26
C GLN A 98 -2.87 -14.59 -4.76
N PHE A 99 -2.19 -15.02 -3.70
CA PHE A 99 -0.99 -14.37 -3.18
C PHE A 99 0.24 -15.18 -3.61
N PRO A 100 1.38 -14.53 -3.88
CA PRO A 100 2.61 -15.25 -4.19
C PRO A 100 3.12 -15.98 -2.95
N LYS A 101 4.01 -16.95 -3.13
CA LYS A 101 4.63 -17.64 -2.00
C LYS A 101 5.43 -16.64 -1.15
N PRO A 102 5.18 -16.53 0.17
CA PRO A 102 5.95 -15.63 1.02
C PRO A 102 7.37 -16.16 1.25
N LYS A 103 8.26 -15.26 1.65
CA LYS A 103 9.57 -15.62 2.23
C LYS A 103 9.37 -16.07 3.67
N ASN A 104 10.32 -16.82 4.22
CA ASN A 104 10.30 -17.30 5.60
C ASN A 104 11.60 -16.91 6.31
N LYS A 105 11.51 -16.50 7.57
CA LYS A 105 12.64 -16.26 8.48
C LYS A 105 12.23 -16.63 9.89
N PHE A 106 13.20 -16.96 10.75
CA PHE A 106 12.96 -16.96 12.18
C PHE A 106 12.81 -15.51 12.66
N ASP A 107 11.84 -15.26 13.55
CA ASP A 107 11.62 -13.94 14.14
C ASP A 107 11.74 -14.02 15.66
N ASP A 108 12.70 -13.27 16.21
CA ASP A 108 13.00 -13.30 17.64
C ASP A 108 11.88 -12.69 18.50
N GLY A 109 11.05 -11.80 17.95
CA GLY A 109 9.92 -11.23 18.68
C GLY A 109 8.82 -12.27 18.93
N PHE A 110 8.62 -13.18 17.97
CA PHE A 110 7.59 -14.23 18.04
C PHE A 110 8.14 -15.60 18.41
N GLN A 111 9.47 -15.75 18.50
CA GLN A 111 10.17 -17.02 18.76
C GLN A 111 9.73 -18.16 17.82
N MET A 112 9.42 -17.83 16.56
CA MET A 112 8.96 -18.80 15.58
C MET A 112 9.36 -18.41 14.15
N PRO A 113 9.35 -19.36 13.18
CA PRO A 113 9.41 -19.02 11.77
C PRO A 113 8.18 -18.22 11.35
N VAL A 114 8.39 -17.03 10.78
CA VAL A 114 7.34 -16.18 10.22
C VAL A 114 7.50 -16.04 8.71
N ASN A 115 6.36 -16.03 8.04
CA ASN A 115 6.20 -15.76 6.63
C ASN A 115 5.97 -14.25 6.40
N TYR A 116 6.65 -13.71 5.40
CA TYR A 116 6.66 -12.28 5.10
C TYR A 116 6.86 -11.99 3.60
N TYR A 117 6.53 -10.77 3.19
CA TYR A 117 6.73 -10.25 1.85
C TYR A 117 7.72 -9.08 1.88
N LYS A 118 8.68 -9.10 0.96
CA LYS A 118 9.70 -8.04 0.80
C LYS A 118 10.07 -7.87 -0.66
N GLY A 119 10.10 -6.62 -1.11
CA GLY A 119 10.34 -6.22 -2.50
C GLY A 119 9.04 -6.12 -3.30
N ASN A 120 9.10 -6.51 -4.57
CA ASN A 120 7.95 -6.46 -5.47
C ASN A 120 7.24 -7.81 -5.53
N PHE A 121 5.92 -7.79 -5.54
CA PHE A 121 5.10 -8.98 -5.72
C PHE A 121 3.73 -8.61 -6.29
N SER A 122 3.03 -9.58 -6.89
CA SER A 122 1.73 -9.36 -7.53
C SER A 122 0.64 -10.20 -6.86
N ILE A 123 -0.54 -9.63 -6.72
CA ILE A 123 -1.74 -10.30 -6.19
C ILE A 123 -2.80 -10.34 -7.29
N GLU A 124 -3.46 -11.48 -7.46
CA GLU A 124 -4.59 -11.62 -8.39
C GLU A 124 -5.90 -11.85 -7.66
N ILE A 125 -6.89 -11.02 -7.97
CA ILE A 125 -8.17 -10.95 -7.29
C ILE A 125 -9.25 -11.31 -8.32
N PRO A 126 -9.84 -12.51 -8.26
CA PRO A 126 -10.96 -12.86 -9.11
C PRO A 126 -12.22 -12.15 -8.62
N LEU A 127 -12.89 -11.43 -9.53
CA LEU A 127 -14.06 -10.61 -9.24
C LEU A 127 -15.22 -10.97 -10.16
N ILE A 128 -16.44 -10.69 -9.71
CA ILE A 128 -17.66 -10.66 -10.52
C ILE A 128 -18.23 -9.25 -10.54
N ALA A 129 -18.54 -8.74 -11.73
CA ALA A 129 -19.16 -7.43 -11.90
C ALA A 129 -20.62 -7.47 -11.42
N LYS A 130 -21.03 -6.49 -10.61
CA LYS A 130 -22.41 -6.34 -10.10
C LYS A 130 -23.32 -5.50 -10.99
N LYS A 131 -22.74 -4.90 -12.03
CA LYS A 131 -23.40 -4.12 -13.08
C LYS A 131 -22.43 -3.99 -14.27
N ASP A 132 -22.87 -3.35 -15.34
CA ASP A 132 -21.98 -2.96 -16.43
C ASP A 132 -20.88 -2.01 -15.91
N LEU A 133 -19.61 -2.32 -16.20
CA LEU A 133 -18.45 -1.50 -15.80
C LEU A 133 -17.61 -1.12 -17.02
N ASP A 134 -17.04 0.07 -16.99
CA ASP A 134 -16.02 0.50 -17.94
C ASP A 134 -14.88 1.19 -17.17
N PHE A 135 -13.74 0.53 -17.08
CA PHE A 135 -12.60 1.01 -16.30
C PHE A 135 -11.85 2.21 -16.91
N THR A 136 -12.34 2.78 -18.02
CA THR A 136 -11.95 4.13 -18.46
C THR A 136 -12.60 5.22 -17.61
N LYS A 137 -13.75 4.94 -16.98
CA LYS A 137 -14.53 5.86 -16.14
C LYS A 137 -14.70 5.35 -14.70
N ASP A 138 -14.96 4.07 -14.54
CA ASP A 138 -15.22 3.42 -13.26
C ASP A 138 -13.89 3.06 -12.58
N LYS A 139 -13.88 3.12 -11.24
CA LYS A 139 -12.71 2.81 -10.42
C LYS A 139 -13.11 1.89 -9.29
N LEU A 140 -12.29 0.86 -9.05
CA LEU A 140 -12.39 0.06 -7.84
C LEU A 140 -11.49 0.65 -6.76
N ASN A 141 -11.92 0.52 -5.51
CA ASN A 141 -11.18 0.94 -4.34
C ASN A 141 -10.77 -0.30 -3.53
N PHE A 142 -9.46 -0.55 -3.50
CA PHE A 142 -8.85 -1.58 -2.66
C PHE A 142 -8.00 -0.92 -1.58
N GLU A 143 -8.03 -1.50 -0.39
CA GLU A 143 -7.20 -1.12 0.74
C GLU A 143 -6.40 -2.34 1.19
N PHE A 144 -5.14 -2.12 1.56
CA PHE A 144 -4.35 -3.10 2.28
C PHE A 144 -4.18 -2.66 3.72
N VAL A 145 -4.33 -3.60 4.65
CA VAL A 145 -3.88 -3.40 6.03
C VAL A 145 -2.52 -4.06 6.14
N PHE A 146 -1.48 -3.26 6.31
CA PHE A 146 -0.10 -3.75 6.42
C PHE A 146 0.52 -3.27 7.72
N GLN A 147 1.30 -4.15 8.32
CA GLN A 147 2.30 -3.77 9.30
C GLN A 147 3.67 -3.84 8.62
N PHE A 148 4.37 -2.69 8.53
CA PHE A 148 5.71 -2.65 7.97
C PHE A 148 6.78 -2.70 9.06
N CYS A 149 7.78 -3.54 8.86
CA CYS A 149 8.91 -3.69 9.75
C CYS A 149 10.23 -3.54 8.98
N ASP A 150 11.25 -3.06 9.67
CA ASP A 150 12.63 -3.02 9.19
C ASP A 150 13.52 -3.96 10.03
N SER A 151 14.84 -3.73 10.04
CA SER A 151 15.79 -4.56 10.81
C SER A 151 15.77 -4.29 12.32
N VAL A 152 15.10 -3.22 12.77
CA VAL A 152 15.13 -2.76 14.16
C VAL A 152 13.75 -2.85 14.79
N SER A 153 12.69 -2.47 14.06
CA SER A 153 11.35 -2.34 14.64
C SER A 153 10.24 -2.51 13.62
N CYS A 154 9.01 -2.57 14.14
CA CYS A 154 7.78 -2.54 13.35
C CYS A 154 7.01 -1.26 13.62
N LEU A 155 6.46 -0.68 12.56
CA LEU A 155 5.43 0.35 12.66
C LEU A 155 4.11 -0.30 13.15
N PRO A 156 3.18 0.48 13.73
CA PRO A 156 1.81 0.03 13.89
C PRO A 156 1.19 -0.36 12.53
N PRO A 157 0.24 -1.31 12.49
CA PRO A 157 -0.53 -1.58 11.28
C PRO A 157 -1.27 -0.33 10.81
N ASP A 158 -1.31 -0.11 9.49
CA ASP A 158 -2.00 1.04 8.88
C ASP A 158 -2.69 0.64 7.56
N ILE A 159 -3.60 1.50 7.10
CA ILE A 159 -4.38 1.33 5.87
C ILE A 159 -3.66 2.00 4.70
N TYR A 160 -3.27 1.20 3.72
CA TYR A 160 -2.65 1.64 2.48
C TYR A 160 -3.66 1.55 1.33
N LYS A 161 -4.12 2.71 0.88
CA LYS A 161 -5.08 2.83 -0.23
C LYS A 161 -4.38 2.55 -1.56
N VAL A 162 -4.99 1.70 -2.38
CA VAL A 162 -4.52 1.42 -3.73
C VAL A 162 -4.91 2.58 -4.64
N ASN A 163 -3.90 3.27 -5.17
CA ASN A 163 -4.11 4.32 -6.17
C ASN A 163 -4.49 3.67 -7.51
N TRP A 164 -5.80 3.59 -7.78
CA TRP A 164 -6.33 3.01 -9.00
C TRP A 164 -5.89 3.80 -10.24
N LYS A 165 -5.12 3.15 -11.10
CA LYS A 165 -4.72 3.63 -12.43
C LYS A 165 -4.84 2.47 -13.41
N THR A 166 -5.65 2.63 -14.45
CA THR A 166 -5.96 1.54 -15.37
C THR A 166 -4.90 1.41 -16.44
N ASN A 167 -4.02 0.43 -16.26
CA ASN A 167 -3.19 -0.12 -17.34
C ASN A 167 -3.80 -1.46 -17.78
N ILE A 168 -4.09 -1.61 -19.06
CA ILE A 168 -4.56 -2.86 -19.65
C ILE A 168 -3.38 -3.85 -19.68
N TYR A 169 -3.57 -5.09 -19.24
CA TYR A 169 -2.60 -6.18 -19.43
C TYR A 169 -3.29 -7.34 -20.15
N GLU A 170 -2.70 -7.83 -21.24
CA GLU A 170 -3.08 -9.11 -21.83
C GLU A 170 -2.56 -10.23 -20.92
N SER A 171 -3.47 -11.05 -20.40
CA SER A 171 -3.13 -12.19 -19.55
C SER A 171 -2.49 -13.31 -20.37
N ASP A 172 -1.28 -13.72 -19.99
CA ASP A 172 -0.59 -14.88 -20.55
C ASP A 172 -1.29 -16.22 -20.24
N PHE A 173 -2.34 -16.24 -19.40
CA PHE A 173 -3.16 -17.42 -19.09
C PHE A 173 -4.30 -17.69 -20.08
N SER A 174 -4.32 -16.97 -21.21
CA SER A 174 -5.38 -17.08 -22.23
C SER A 174 -4.94 -17.85 -23.49
N LYS A 175 -3.83 -18.59 -23.43
CA LYS A 175 -3.41 -19.55 -24.47
C LYS A 175 -3.67 -20.98 -24.04
#